data_AF-A0A557SU30-F1
#
_entry.id   AF-A0A557SU30-F1
#
_cell.length_a   1.000
_cell.length_b   1.000
_cell.length_c   1.000
_cell.angle_alpha   90.00
_cell.angle_beta   90.00
_cell.angle_gamma   90.00
#
_symmetry.space_group_name_H-M   'P 1'
#
loop_
_entity.id
_entity.type
_entity.pdbx_description
1 polymer ?
#
loop_
_entity_poly.entity_id
_entity_poly.type
_entity_poly.pdbx_seq_one_letter_code
_entity_poly.pdbx_strand_id
1 'polypeptide(L)'
;MIYHLEIRDSIESGVLYSVVLPGCENIIGGRAVLLRNFETNIEKAFVQDVGIKMALGFNPRSTFEWKGPRPTARMGAMAILREHLLKAMKLQNLIDKNKISMS
;
A
#
# COMPACT_ATOMS: atom_id res chain seq x y z
N MET A 1 -19.49 10.38 -4.00
CA MET A 1 -19.14 11.81 -4.06
C MET A 1 -18.21 12.08 -2.89
N ILE A 2 -16.91 12.20 -3.16
CA ILE A 2 -15.90 12.39 -2.10
C ILE A 2 -15.86 13.89 -1.77
N TYR A 3 -16.80 14.35 -0.94
CA TYR A 3 -16.80 15.72 -0.40
C TYR A 3 -15.97 15.77 0.89
N HIS A 4 -14.67 15.51 0.79
CA HIS A 4 -13.76 15.81 1.90
C HIS A 4 -13.25 17.24 1.71
N LEU A 5 -13.47 18.09 2.72
CA LEU A 5 -12.99 19.48 2.76
C LEU A 5 -11.51 19.57 2.34
N GLU A 6 -10.70 18.65 2.84
CA GLU A 6 -9.26 18.55 2.57
C GLU A 6 -8.92 18.39 1.07
N ILE A 7 -9.73 17.65 0.30
CA ILE A 7 -9.51 17.51 -1.15
C ILE A 7 -9.86 18.81 -1.87
N ARG A 8 -10.94 19.49 -1.45
CA ARG A 8 -11.30 20.80 -2.01
C ARG A 8 -10.22 21.84 -1.74
N ASP A 9 -9.74 21.92 -0.50
CA ASP A 9 -8.66 22.83 -0.10
C ASP A 9 -7.39 22.56 -0.91
N SER A 10 -7.09 21.29 -1.20
CA SER A 10 -5.96 20.92 -2.06
C SER A 10 -6.09 21.48 -3.48
N ILE A 11 -7.29 21.46 -4.08
CA ILE A 11 -7.54 22.00 -5.42
C ILE A 11 -7.42 23.52 -5.41
N GLU A 12 -8.02 24.17 -4.42
CA GLU A 12 -7.95 25.64 -4.24
C GLU A 12 -6.50 26.11 -4.04
N SER A 13 -5.65 25.24 -3.47
CA SER A 13 -4.20 25.45 -3.31
C SER A 13 -3.36 25.02 -4.53
N GLY A 14 -3.97 24.56 -5.62
CA GLY A 14 -3.28 24.14 -6.86
C GLY A 14 -2.74 22.71 -6.87
N VAL A 15 -3.05 21.89 -5.87
CA VAL A 15 -2.68 20.46 -5.80
C VAL A 15 -3.77 19.61 -6.48
N LEU A 16 -3.55 19.31 -7.76
CA LEU A 16 -4.55 18.62 -8.60
C LEU A 16 -4.47 17.09 -8.57
N TYR A 17 -3.34 16.53 -8.12
CA TYR A 17 -3.08 15.10 -8.09
C TYR A 17 -2.50 14.68 -6.76
N SER A 18 -2.80 13.46 -6.32
CA SER A 18 -2.27 12.92 -5.08
C SER A 18 -2.05 11.42 -5.20
N VAL A 19 -0.96 10.94 -4.60
CA VAL A 19 -0.76 9.50 -4.37
C VAL A 19 -1.40 9.18 -3.04
N VAL A 20 -2.45 8.37 -3.07
CA VAL A 20 -3.12 7.84 -1.87
C VAL A 20 -2.60 6.44 -1.61
N LEU A 21 -2.23 6.18 -0.36
CA LEU A 21 -1.58 4.96 0.07
C LEU A 21 -2.06 4.52 1.46
N PRO A 22 -1.97 3.22 1.79
CA PRO A 22 -2.27 2.72 3.12
C PRO A 22 -1.39 3.33 4.22
N GLY A 23 -1.85 3.19 5.46
CA GLY A 23 -1.13 3.59 6.67
C GLY A 23 0.23 2.91 6.85
N CYS A 24 0.90 3.25 7.95
CA CYS A 24 2.29 2.89 8.22
C CYS A 24 2.45 1.78 9.27
N GLU A 25 1.35 1.17 9.69
CA GLU A 25 1.30 0.18 10.77
C GLU A 25 1.73 -1.20 10.28
N ASN A 26 1.70 -1.48 8.97
CA ASN A 26 2.02 -2.78 8.41
C ASN A 26 3.31 -2.75 7.59
N ILE A 27 4.06 -3.86 7.61
CA ILE A 27 5.28 -4.01 6.80
C ILE A 27 4.95 -3.89 5.32
N ILE A 28 3.90 -4.58 4.86
CA ILE A 28 3.30 -4.41 3.54
C ILE A 28 1.91 -3.81 3.76
N GLY A 29 1.74 -2.54 3.41
CA GLY A 29 0.50 -1.81 3.64
C GLY A 29 -0.55 -2.04 2.55
N GLY A 30 -0.11 -2.29 1.32
CA GLY A 30 -0.99 -2.48 0.16
C GLY A 30 -0.66 -1.52 -0.99
N ARG A 31 -1.54 -1.47 -1.97
CA ARG A 31 -1.38 -0.75 -3.23
C ARG A 31 -1.49 0.77 -3.02
N ALA A 32 -0.58 1.53 -3.61
CA ALA A 32 -0.66 2.98 -3.71
C ALA A 32 -1.23 3.36 -5.08
N VAL A 33 -2.11 4.37 -5.11
CA VAL A 33 -2.84 4.80 -6.31
C VAL A 33 -2.65 6.28 -6.55
N LEU A 34 -2.49 6.67 -7.82
CA LEU A 34 -2.52 8.06 -8.24
C LEU A 34 -3.95 8.47 -8.55
N LEU A 35 -4.41 9.56 -7.93
CA LEU A 35 -5.75 10.12 -8.10
C LEU A 35 -5.70 11.55 -8.62
N ARG A 36 -6.74 11.93 -9.38
CA ARG A 36 -7.13 13.32 -9.68
C ARG A 36 -8.01 13.83 -8.55
N ASN A 37 -7.65 14.97 -7.95
CA ASN A 37 -8.38 15.55 -6.84
C ASN A 37 -9.67 16.26 -7.29
N PHE A 38 -9.71 16.75 -8.53
CA PHE A 38 -10.82 17.54 -9.08
C PHE A 38 -12.00 16.69 -9.62
N GLU A 39 -11.91 15.37 -9.55
CA GLU A 39 -12.98 14.47 -9.98
C GLU A 39 -13.96 14.16 -8.84
N THR A 40 -15.25 14.10 -9.14
CA THR A 40 -16.30 13.86 -8.13
C THR A 40 -16.63 12.38 -7.92
N ASN A 41 -16.14 11.52 -8.82
CA ASN A 41 -16.32 10.07 -8.84
C ASN A 41 -14.96 9.37 -8.76
N ILE A 42 -14.85 8.33 -7.92
CA ILE A 42 -13.59 7.63 -7.66
C ILE A 42 -13.02 6.89 -8.89
N GLU A 43 -13.88 6.36 -9.76
CA GLU A 43 -13.47 5.69 -10.99
C GLU A 43 -12.86 6.67 -11.98
N LYS A 44 -13.40 7.90 -12.04
CA LYS A 44 -12.83 9.00 -12.86
C LYS A 44 -11.57 9.58 -12.22
N ALA A 45 -11.55 9.67 -10.90
CA ALA A 45 -10.40 10.14 -10.13
C ALA A 45 -9.20 9.20 -10.29
N PHE A 46 -9.44 7.88 -10.37
CA PHE A 46 -8.40 6.89 -10.54
C PHE A 46 -7.60 7.10 -11.82
N VAL A 47 -6.28 7.14 -11.69
CA VAL A 47 -5.35 7.22 -12.82
C VAL A 47 -4.69 5.87 -13.03
N GLN A 48 -3.94 5.40 -12.03
CA GLN A 48 -3.20 4.15 -12.09
C GLN A 48 -2.68 3.73 -10.72
N ASP A 49 -2.23 2.49 -10.65
CA ASP A 49 -1.39 2.00 -9.57
C ASP A 49 0.03 2.52 -9.71
N VAL A 50 0.62 2.93 -8.59
CA VAL A 50 1.98 3.49 -8.56
C VAL A 50 2.95 2.68 -7.72
N GLY A 51 2.46 1.64 -7.02
CA GLY A 51 3.33 0.69 -6.32
C GLY A 51 2.69 0.09 -5.07
N ILE A 52 3.55 -0.44 -4.21
CA ILE A 52 3.16 -1.06 -2.93
C ILE A 52 3.81 -0.26 -1.79
N LYS A 53 3.00 0.23 -0.86
CA LYS A 53 3.48 0.91 0.33
C LYS A 53 4.05 -0.09 1.32
N MET A 54 5.22 0.23 1.87
CA MET A 54 5.86 -0.52 2.95
C MET A 54 6.26 0.39 4.10
N ALA A 55 6.32 -0.15 5.32
CA ALA A 55 6.82 0.55 6.50
C ALA A 55 7.85 -0.32 7.23
N LEU A 56 9.02 0.23 7.54
CA LEU A 56 10.14 -0.52 8.16
C LEU A 56 10.65 0.15 9.44
N GLY A 57 10.08 1.30 9.80
CA GLY A 57 10.52 2.15 10.90
C GLY A 57 9.98 1.72 12.26
N PHE A 58 9.57 2.69 13.07
CA PHE A 58 9.03 2.45 14.41
C PHE A 58 7.60 1.89 14.39
N ASN A 59 6.74 2.45 13.55
CA ASN A 59 5.30 2.19 13.54
C ASN A 59 4.89 0.71 13.40
N PRO A 60 5.50 -0.11 12.50
CA PRO A 60 5.16 -1.53 12.45
C PRO A 60 5.63 -2.33 13.68
N ARG A 61 6.46 -1.72 14.54
CA ARG A 61 7.03 -2.33 15.74
C ARG A 61 6.50 -1.76 17.05
N SER A 62 5.70 -0.71 16.99
CA SER A 62 5.24 0.01 18.18
C SER A 62 4.03 -0.64 18.85
N THR A 63 3.36 -1.57 18.16
CA THR A 63 2.21 -2.31 18.70
C THR A 63 2.68 -3.67 19.21
N PHE A 64 2.59 -3.87 20.52
CA PHE A 64 2.99 -5.12 21.19
C PHE A 64 1.83 -6.11 21.32
N GLU A 65 0.60 -5.61 21.51
CA GLU A 65 -0.61 -6.43 21.55
C GLU A 65 -1.23 -6.50 20.15
N TRP A 66 -1.07 -7.65 19.49
CA TRP A 66 -1.58 -7.86 18.14
C TRP A 66 -1.97 -9.32 17.91
N LYS A 67 -2.95 -9.57 17.05
CA LYS A 67 -3.29 -10.92 16.60
C LYS A 67 -2.35 -11.33 15.45
N GLY A 68 -1.45 -12.26 15.73
CA GLY A 68 -0.53 -12.83 14.74
C GLY A 68 0.89 -12.23 14.78
N PRO A 69 1.75 -12.60 13.82
CA PRO A 69 3.16 -12.22 13.83
C PRO A 69 3.34 -10.72 13.59
N ARG A 70 4.04 -10.06 14.51
CA ARG A 70 4.41 -8.64 14.40
C ARG A 70 5.87 -8.45 14.83
N PRO A 71 6.66 -7.62 14.13
CA PRO A 71 8.06 -7.45 14.48
C PRO A 71 8.20 -6.50 15.66
N THR A 72 9.05 -6.82 16.62
CA THR A 72 9.41 -5.88 17.72
C THR A 72 10.75 -5.18 17.45
N ALA A 73 11.60 -5.77 16.60
CA ALA A 73 12.91 -5.24 16.20
C ALA A 73 13.00 -5.00 14.69
N ARG A 74 13.94 -4.13 14.27
CA ARG A 74 14.19 -3.83 12.84
C ARG A 74 14.52 -5.08 12.03
N MET A 75 15.29 -6.01 12.61
CA MET A 75 15.61 -7.29 11.96
C MET A 75 14.37 -8.14 11.71
N GLY A 76 13.41 -8.16 12.65
CA GLY A 76 12.14 -8.85 12.47
C GLY A 76 11.31 -8.26 11.33
N ALA A 77 11.30 -6.92 11.19
CA ALA A 77 10.62 -6.24 10.08
C ALA A 77 11.21 -6.65 8.72
N MET A 78 12.54 -6.71 8.62
CA MET A 78 13.23 -7.16 7.41
C MET A 78 13.00 -8.65 7.12
N ALA A 79 12.94 -9.49 8.15
CA ALA A 79 12.66 -10.92 8.01
C ALA A 79 11.26 -11.14 7.41
N ILE A 80 10.24 -10.45 7.94
CA ILE A 80 8.86 -10.50 7.42
C ILE A 80 8.84 -10.03 5.96
N LEU A 81 9.44 -8.87 5.65
CA LEU A 81 9.50 -8.37 4.28
C LEU A 81 10.13 -9.39 3.32
N ARG A 82 11.28 -9.95 3.71
CA ARG A 82 12.00 -10.95 2.91
C ARG A 82 11.15 -12.19 2.68
N GLU A 83 10.45 -12.69 3.71
CA GLU A 83 9.57 -13.84 3.59
C GLU A 83 8.46 -13.61 2.56
N HIS A 84 7.80 -12.44 2.60
CA HIS A 84 6.76 -12.09 1.64
C HIS A 84 7.27 -11.98 0.21
N LEU A 85 8.43 -11.34 0.00
CA LEU A 85 9.03 -11.24 -1.34
C LEU A 85 9.43 -12.61 -1.90
N LEU A 86 9.95 -13.52 -1.04
CA LEU A 86 10.25 -14.89 -1.45
C LEU A 86 8.99 -15.68 -1.82
N LYS A 87 7.88 -15.49 -1.09
CA LYS A 87 6.58 -16.09 -1.44
C LYS A 87 6.07 -15.56 -2.78
N ALA A 88 6.15 -14.24 -3.01
CA ALA A 88 5.76 -13.62 -4.27
C ALA A 88 6.59 -14.17 -5.44
N MET A 89 7.91 -14.26 -5.29
CA MET A 89 8.79 -14.82 -6.31
C MET A 89 8.48 -16.29 -6.61
N LYS A 90 8.17 -17.10 -5.58
CA LYS A 90 7.75 -18.50 -5.78
C LYS A 90 6.43 -18.58 -6.55
N LEU A 91 5.45 -17.74 -6.21
CA LEU A 91 4.17 -17.69 -6.90
C LEU A 91 4.35 -17.27 -8.37
N GLN A 92 5.15 -16.24 -8.63
CA GLN A 92 5.49 -15.81 -10.00
C GLN A 92 6.06 -16.98 -10.82
N ASN A 93 7.02 -17.72 -10.27
CA ASN A 93 7.60 -18.89 -10.95
C ASN A 93 6.57 -20.00 -11.25
N LEU A 94 5.50 -20.13 -10.46
CA LEU A 94 4.43 -21.10 -10.71
C LEU A 94 3.49 -20.62 -11.81
N ILE A 95 3.21 -19.31 -11.85
CA ILE A 95 2.45 -18.65 -12.92
C ILE A 95 3.20 -18.79 -14.24
N ASP A 96 4.50 -18.48 -14.26
CA ASP A 96 5.33 -18.57 -15.48
C ASP A 96 5.42 -20.00 -16.04
N LYS A 97 5.26 -21.01 -15.17
CA LYS A 97 5.21 -22.43 -15.55
C LYS A 97 3.80 -22.91 -15.87
N ASN A 98 2.81 -22.03 -15.93
CA ASN A 98 1.39 -22.33 -16.12
C ASN A 98 0.84 -23.39 -15.14
N LYS A 99 1.43 -23.48 -13.94
CA LYS A 99 0.96 -24.39 -12.88
C LYS A 99 -0.21 -23.80 -12.09
N ILE A 100 -0.35 -22.48 -12.11
CA ILE A 100 -1.40 -21.71 -11.44
C ILE A 100 -1.77 -20.56 -12.38
N SER A 101 -3.06 -20.28 -12.55
CA SER A 101 -3.56 -19.08 -13.22
C SER A 101 -3.81 -17.97 -12.21
N MET A 102 -3.45 -16.74 -12.53
CA MET A 102 -4.01 -15.60 -11.80
C MET A 102 -5.49 -15.46 -12.19
N SER A 103 -6.36 -15.47 -11.18
CA SER A 103 -7.79 -15.18 -11.30
C SER A 103 -8.05 -13.68 -11.43
#